data_AF-A0A975JDD3-F1
#
_entry.id   AF-A0A975JDD3-F1
#
_cell.length_a   1.000
_cell.length_b   1.000
_cell.length_c   1.000
_cell.angle_alpha   90.00
_cell.angle_beta   90.00
_cell.angle_gamma   90.00
#
_symmetry.space_group_name_H-M   'P 1'
#
loop_
_entity.id
_entity.type
_entity.pdbx_description
1 polymer ?
#
loop_
_entity_poly.entity_id
_entity_poly.type
_entity_poly.pdbx_seq_one_letter_code
_entity_poly.pdbx_strand_id
1 'polypeptide(L)'
;MTVGTVVRSVVGDSAVLRIDIAGALPDNHSLRSLLLSDAQYAALLAGITAELTARDPVLRAGFTPTDAFYPAHGRFHLLRTCNVWLGEKLRAAGVRFGLWTPLPLSVSVSHGLYH
;
A
#
# COMPACT_ATOMS: atom_id res chain seq x y z
N MET A 1 13.95 21.74 -10.98
CA MET A 1 13.51 20.33 -11.15
C MET A 1 13.95 19.87 -12.52
N THR A 2 14.71 18.79 -12.62
CA THR A 2 15.35 18.36 -13.88
C THR A 2 14.43 17.41 -14.64
N VAL A 3 14.42 17.50 -15.98
CA VAL A 3 13.59 16.64 -16.87
C VAL A 3 13.77 15.15 -16.57
N GLY A 4 14.99 14.72 -16.20
CA GLY A 4 15.28 13.34 -15.79
C GLY A 4 14.56 12.88 -14.52
N THR A 5 14.26 13.78 -13.58
CA THR A 5 13.50 13.46 -12.35
C THR A 5 12.01 13.25 -12.66
N VAL A 6 11.47 13.99 -13.63
CA VAL A 6 10.09 13.84 -14.10
C VAL A 6 9.91 12.56 -14.91
N VAL A 7 10.89 12.20 -15.74
CA VAL A 7 10.86 10.93 -16.47
C VAL A 7 11.03 9.74 -15.52
N ARG A 8 11.87 9.85 -14.48
CA ARG A 8 12.06 8.78 -13.49
C ARG A 8 10.84 8.58 -12.59
N SER A 9 10.11 9.64 -12.25
CA SER A 9 8.82 9.53 -11.55
C SER A 9 7.70 8.92 -12.42
N VAL A 10 7.84 8.99 -13.75
CA VAL A 10 6.94 8.36 -14.72
C VAL A 10 7.33 6.89 -15.02
N VAL A 11 8.62 6.56 -15.10
CA VAL A 11 9.15 5.23 -15.46
C VAL A 11 9.22 4.27 -14.26
N GLY A 12 9.28 4.82 -13.05
CA GLY A 12 9.26 4.08 -11.79
C GLY A 12 10.62 3.49 -11.43
N ASP A 13 11.01 3.71 -10.17
CA ASP A 13 12.12 3.00 -9.54
C ASP A 13 11.65 1.63 -9.01
N SER A 14 12.62 0.79 -8.62
CA SER A 14 12.34 -0.49 -7.95
C SER A 14 11.36 -0.27 -6.78
N ALA A 15 10.30 -1.07 -6.73
CA ALA A 15 9.32 -0.95 -5.65
C ALA A 15 9.94 -1.35 -4.32
N VAL A 16 9.60 -0.59 -3.27
CA VAL A 16 9.88 -0.92 -1.89
C VAL A 16 8.59 -0.87 -1.10
N LEU A 17 8.46 -1.76 -0.12
CA LEU A 17 7.37 -1.76 0.84
C LEU A 17 7.90 -1.21 2.16
N ARG A 18 7.35 -0.07 2.60
CA ARG A 18 7.63 0.48 3.92
C ARG A 18 6.73 -0.20 4.93
N ILE A 19 7.32 -0.84 5.92
CA ILE A 19 6.60 -1.47 7.03
C ILE A 19 7.00 -0.76 8.30
N ASP A 20 6.02 -0.34 9.09
CA ASP A 20 6.21 0.36 10.37
C ASP A 20 5.32 -0.28 11.43
N ILE A 21 5.71 -0.15 12.69
CA ILE A 21 4.93 -0.59 13.83
C ILE A 21 3.96 0.54 14.19
N ALA A 22 2.67 0.33 13.89
CA ALA A 22 1.63 1.37 14.06
C ALA A 22 1.47 1.88 15.51
N GLY A 23 1.91 1.11 16.51
CA GLY A 23 1.73 1.43 17.93
C GLY A 23 0.25 1.38 18.34
N ALA A 24 -0.09 2.07 19.43
CA ALA A 24 -1.49 2.26 19.82
C ALA A 24 -2.18 3.17 18.81
N LEU A 25 -3.22 2.68 18.14
CA LEU A 25 -4.04 3.51 17.27
C LEU A 25 -4.80 4.52 18.14
N PRO A 26 -4.83 5.81 17.76
CA PRO A 26 -5.60 6.79 18.52
C PRO A 26 -7.09 6.44 18.47
N ASP A 27 -7.79 6.57 19.61
CA ASP A 27 -9.26 6.36 19.74
C ASP A 27 -10.10 7.40 18.96
N ASN A 28 -9.49 8.13 18.02
CA ASN A 28 -10.20 9.13 17.26
C ASN A 28 -11.18 8.46 16.29
N HIS A 29 -12.38 9.04 16.18
CA HIS A 29 -13.46 8.51 15.34
C HIS A 29 -13.23 8.78 13.84
N SER A 30 -12.04 9.25 13.46
CA SER A 30 -11.71 9.65 12.08
C SER A 30 -11.04 8.55 11.27
N LEU A 31 -10.69 7.42 11.90
CA LEU A 31 -10.18 6.25 11.20
C LEU A 31 -11.33 5.48 10.53
N ARG A 32 -11.22 5.29 9.22
CA ARG A 32 -12.11 4.38 8.49
C ARG A 32 -11.68 2.95 8.78
N SER A 33 -12.59 2.12 9.28
CA SER A 33 -12.37 0.71 9.53
C SER A 33 -12.88 -0.14 8.36
N LEU A 34 -12.32 -1.34 8.24
CA LEU A 34 -12.73 -2.34 7.27
C LEU A 34 -12.81 -3.67 8.01
N LEU A 35 -13.99 -4.30 8.00
CA LEU A 35 -14.16 -5.62 8.59
C LEU A 35 -13.75 -6.68 7.56
N LEU A 36 -12.82 -7.54 7.96
CA LEU A 36 -12.34 -8.65 7.17
C LEU A 36 -12.74 -9.95 7.86
N SER A 37 -13.19 -10.94 7.08
CA SER A 37 -13.21 -12.32 7.58
C SER A 37 -11.78 -12.82 7.76
N ASP A 38 -11.61 -13.86 8.58
CA ASP A 38 -10.29 -14.50 8.80
C ASP A 38 -9.64 -14.91 7.47
N ALA A 39 -10.44 -15.42 6.52
CA ALA A 39 -9.97 -15.80 5.20
C ALA A 39 -9.50 -14.59 4.37
N GLN A 40 -10.24 -13.47 4.40
CA GLN A 40 -9.84 -12.24 3.70
C GLN A 40 -8.58 -11.64 4.32
N TYR A 41 -8.47 -11.63 5.65
CA TYR A 41 -7.29 -11.15 6.35
C TYR A 41 -6.05 -11.99 6.02
N ALA A 42 -6.17 -13.32 6.07
CA ALA A 42 -5.08 -14.24 5.71
C ALA A 42 -4.66 -14.05 4.24
N ALA A 43 -5.62 -13.92 3.32
CA ALA A 43 -5.35 -13.68 1.91
C ALA A 43 -4.65 -12.33 1.67
N LEU A 44 -5.05 -11.28 2.41
CA LEU A 44 -4.42 -9.97 2.35
C LEU A 44 -2.95 -10.04 2.80
N LEU A 45 -2.69 -10.67 3.94
CA LEU A 45 -1.33 -10.81 4.48
C LEU A 45 -0.45 -11.65 3.54
N ALA A 46 -0.96 -12.76 3.04
CA ALA A 46 -0.26 -13.59 2.06
C ALA A 46 0.04 -12.81 0.77
N GLY A 47 -0.93 -12.04 0.27
CA GLY A 47 -0.77 -11.24 -0.95
C GLY A 47 0.20 -10.07 -0.81
N ILE A 48 0.33 -9.47 0.38
CA ILE A 48 1.32 -8.42 0.66
C ILE A 48 2.71 -9.03 0.80
N THR A 49 2.84 -10.10 1.60
CA THR A 49 4.14 -10.75 1.86
C THR A 49 4.73 -11.41 0.62
N ALA A 50 3.90 -11.93 -0.29
CA ALA A 50 4.34 -12.47 -1.58
C ALA A 50 4.96 -11.44 -2.54
N GLU A 51 4.78 -10.14 -2.29
CA GLU A 51 5.45 -9.11 -3.09
C GLU A 51 6.88 -8.85 -2.64
N LEU A 52 7.29 -9.26 -1.44
CA LEU A 52 8.64 -9.03 -0.97
C LEU A 52 9.62 -9.91 -1.74
N THR A 53 10.63 -9.29 -2.36
CA THR A 53 11.70 -10.03 -3.06
C THR A 53 12.78 -10.52 -2.10
N ALA A 54 12.91 -9.87 -0.95
CA ALA A 54 13.82 -10.23 0.13
C ALA A 54 13.18 -9.90 1.47
N ARG A 55 13.55 -10.66 2.50
CA ARG A 55 13.11 -10.41 3.89
C ARG A 55 14.08 -9.53 4.65
N ASP A 56 15.27 -9.28 4.11
CA ASP A 56 16.21 -8.34 4.68
C ASP A 56 15.81 -6.90 4.30
N PRO A 57 15.78 -5.98 5.28
CA PRO A 57 15.47 -4.58 5.00
C PRO A 57 16.64 -3.91 4.26
N VAL A 58 16.31 -2.88 3.48
CA VAL A 58 17.30 -1.99 2.89
C VAL A 58 18.00 -1.23 4.01
N LEU A 59 19.32 -1.45 4.15
CA LEU A 59 20.13 -0.88 5.23
C LEU A 59 20.00 0.65 5.31
N ARG A 60 19.71 1.16 6.52
CA ARG A 60 19.61 2.60 6.85
C ARG A 60 18.51 3.35 6.08
N ALA A 61 17.56 2.63 5.49
CA ALA A 61 16.36 3.21 4.91
C ALA A 61 15.22 3.06 5.92
N GLY A 62 14.80 4.19 6.49
CA GLY A 62 13.68 4.32 7.43
C GLY A 62 13.43 5.80 7.70
N PHE A 63 12.18 6.20 7.91
CA PHE A 63 11.83 7.55 8.36
C PHE A 63 11.70 7.62 9.88
N THR A 64 11.52 6.49 10.55
CA THR A 64 11.33 6.39 12.01
C THR A 64 12.27 5.33 12.60
N PRO A 65 12.41 5.25 13.93
CA PRO A 65 13.17 4.17 14.57
C PRO A 65 12.51 2.79 14.45
N THR A 66 11.25 2.72 14.00
CA THR A 66 10.42 1.50 13.99
C THR A 66 10.05 1.03 12.60
N ASP A 67 10.44 1.79 11.56
CA ASP A 67 10.16 1.43 10.18
C ASP A 67 11.39 0.90 9.44
N ALA A 68 11.10 0.14 8.39
CA ALA A 68 12.11 -0.30 7.44
C ALA A 68 11.49 -0.43 6.05
N PHE A 69 12.33 -0.25 5.03
CA PHE A 69 11.95 -0.53 3.64
C PHE A 69 12.41 -1.92 3.24
N TYR A 70 11.50 -2.71 2.67
CA TYR A 70 11.78 -4.04 2.14
C TYR A 70 11.72 -4.01 0.61
N PRO A 71 12.69 -4.62 -0.09
CA PRO A 71 12.62 -4.78 -1.54
C PRO A 71 11.35 -5.53 -1.96
N ALA A 72 10.65 -5.02 -2.97
CA ALA A 72 9.39 -5.61 -3.44
C ALA A 72 9.32 -5.69 -4.97
N HIS A 73 8.51 -6.63 -5.47
CA HIS A 73 8.23 -6.80 -6.88
C HIS A 73 7.42 -5.62 -7.43
N GLY A 74 7.76 -5.18 -8.63
CA GLY A 74 7.00 -4.18 -9.40
C GLY A 74 7.68 -2.82 -9.49
N ARG A 75 6.92 -1.86 -10.04
CA ARG A 75 7.33 -0.46 -10.21
C ARG A 75 6.21 0.45 -9.73
N PHE A 76 6.58 1.49 -9.00
CA PHE A 76 5.67 2.58 -8.67
C PHE A 76 5.68 3.60 -9.81
N HIS A 77 4.52 3.94 -10.35
CA HIS A 77 4.39 5.02 -11.32
C HIS A 77 3.05 5.75 -11.14
N LEU A 78 2.88 6.92 -11.78
CA LEU A 78 1.71 7.78 -11.58
C LEU A 78 0.34 7.08 -11.80
N LEU A 79 0.28 6.08 -12.68
CA LEU A 79 -0.95 5.29 -12.93
C LEU A 79 -1.17 4.12 -11.93
N ARG A 80 -0.15 3.75 -11.15
CA ARG A 80 -0.16 2.70 -10.13
C ARG A 80 0.34 3.28 -8.81
N THR A 81 -0.48 4.16 -8.24
CA THR A 81 -0.20 4.82 -6.97
C THR A 81 -0.39 3.85 -5.79
N CYS A 82 -0.02 4.29 -4.58
CA CYS A 82 -0.29 3.54 -3.34
C CYS A 82 -1.79 3.27 -3.14
N ASN A 83 -2.65 4.17 -3.60
CA ASN A 83 -4.10 4.01 -3.51
C ASN A 83 -4.64 2.99 -4.52
N VAL A 84 -4.05 2.90 -5.72
CA VAL A 84 -4.37 1.83 -6.69
C VAL A 84 -3.91 0.48 -6.15
N TRP A 85 -2.67 0.42 -5.63
CA TRP A 85 -2.12 -0.77 -5.00
C TRP A 85 -2.98 -1.26 -3.83
N LEU A 86 -3.45 -0.36 -2.96
CA LEU A 86 -4.38 -0.70 -1.87
C LEU A 86 -5.65 -1.37 -2.41
N GLY A 87 -6.28 -0.78 -3.42
CA GLY A 87 -7.47 -1.35 -4.05
C GLY A 87 -7.21 -2.73 -4.69
N GLU A 88 -6.08 -2.91 -5.37
CA GLU A 88 -5.64 -4.20 -5.91
C GLU A 88 -5.51 -5.26 -4.82
N LYS A 89 -4.85 -4.92 -3.69
CA LYS A 89 -4.64 -5.85 -2.57
C LYS A 89 -5.94 -6.24 -1.88
N LEU A 90 -6.82 -5.27 -1.64
CA LEU A 90 -8.13 -5.52 -1.05
C LEU A 90 -8.96 -6.45 -1.96
N ARG A 91 -9.01 -6.17 -3.27
CA ARG A 91 -9.75 -7.04 -4.21
C ARG A 91 -9.16 -8.43 -4.33
N ALA A 92 -7.83 -8.56 -4.37
CA ALA A 92 -7.16 -9.86 -4.39
C ALA A 92 -7.45 -10.68 -3.11
N ALA A 93 -7.65 -10.00 -1.98
CA ALA A 93 -8.07 -10.61 -0.73
C ALA A 93 -9.59 -10.90 -0.66
N GLY A 94 -10.36 -10.64 -1.72
CA GLY A 94 -11.82 -10.87 -1.74
C GLY A 94 -12.64 -9.76 -1.11
N VAL A 95 -12.05 -8.59 -0.85
CA VAL A 95 -12.77 -7.40 -0.38
C VAL A 95 -13.27 -6.61 -1.58
N ARG A 96 -14.56 -6.27 -1.58
CA ARG A 96 -15.12 -5.41 -2.63
C ARG A 96 -14.55 -4.00 -2.52
N PHE A 97 -13.89 -3.54 -3.59
CA PHE A 97 -13.32 -2.21 -3.68
C PHE A 97 -13.35 -1.72 -5.14
N GLY A 98 -13.21 -0.41 -5.35
CA GLY A 98 -13.18 0.21 -6.67
C GLY A 98 -12.05 -0.34 -7.53
N LEU A 99 -12.30 -0.45 -8.84
CA LEU A 99 -11.34 -1.01 -9.80
C LEU A 99 -10.12 -0.10 -10.00
N TRP A 100 -10.30 1.21 -9.86
CA TRP A 100 -9.22 2.18 -10.00
C TRP A 100 -9.42 3.33 -9.03
N THR A 101 -8.58 3.38 -7.99
CA THR A 101 -8.66 4.36 -6.91
C THR A 101 -7.35 5.14 -6.78
N PRO A 102 -6.95 5.99 -7.74
CA PRO A 102 -5.65 6.66 -7.70
C PRO A 102 -5.54 7.77 -6.64
N LEU A 103 -6.68 8.36 -6.25
CA LEU A 103 -6.77 9.53 -5.36
C LEU A 103 -7.34 9.17 -3.97
N PRO A 104 -7.00 9.92 -2.91
CA PRO A 104 -7.61 9.71 -1.58
C PRO A 104 -9.14 9.81 -1.60
N LEU A 105 -9.71 10.72 -2.39
CA LEU A 105 -11.16 10.83 -2.55
C LEU A 105 -11.76 9.56 -3.19
N SER A 106 -11.10 8.98 -4.19
CA SER A 106 -11.58 7.74 -4.82
C SER A 106 -11.55 6.53 -3.89
N VAL A 107 -10.58 6.47 -2.97
CA VAL A 107 -10.54 5.48 -1.88
C VAL A 107 -11.71 5.72 -0.92
N SER A 108 -11.96 6.97 -0.53
CA SER A 108 -13.04 7.34 0.39
C SER A 108 -14.43 7.01 -0.18
N VAL A 109 -14.64 7.30 -1.47
CA VAL A 109 -15.88 6.96 -2.19
C VAL A 109 -16.04 5.45 -2.30
N SER A 110 -14.98 4.74 -2.70
CA SER A 110 -15.03 3.26 -2.77
C SER A 110 -15.34 2.63 -1.42
N HIS A 111 -14.74 3.15 -0.34
CA HIS A 111 -15.02 2.69 1.02
C HIS A 111 -16.49 2.88 1.35
N GLY A 112 -17.03 4.11 1.27
CA GLY A 112 -18.44 4.38 1.62
C GLY A 112 -19.50 3.77 0.69
N LEU A 113 -19.13 3.29 -0.50
CA LEU A 113 -20.04 2.56 -1.39
C LEU A 113 -20.17 1.07 -1.03
N TYR A 114 -19.17 0.49 -0.36
CA TYR A 114 -19.08 -0.95 -0.16
C TYR A 114 -18.95 -1.39 1.31
N HIS A 115 -18.66 -0.46 2.23
CA HIS A 115 -18.39 -0.69 3.65
C HIS A 115 -18.91 0.46 4.51
#